data_AF-A0A392W251-F1
#
_entry.id   AF-A0A392W251-F1
#
_cell.length_a   1.000
_cell.length_b   1.000
_cell.length_c   1.000
_cell.angle_alpha   90.00
_cell.angle_beta   90.00
_cell.angle_gamma   90.00
#
_symmetry.space_group_name_H-M   'P 1'
#
loop_
_entity.id
_entity.type
_entity.pdbx_description
1 polymer ?
#
loop_
_entity_poly.entity_id
_entity_poly.type
_entity_poly.pdbx_seq_one_letter_code
_entity_poly.pdbx_strand_id
1 'polypeptide(L)' 'DISLIPFYGRFKAVEIFGNIDIESECPKFIAWAKRCMKIESVFKSLPDQDKLYEFIVEMRKKLGIE' A
#
# COMPACT_ATOMS: atom_id res chain seq x y z
N ASP A 1 -10.27 2.94 11.04
CA ASP A 1 -9.78 1.85 10.16
C ASP A 1 -10.11 2.07 8.69
N ILE A 2 -11.40 2.23 8.33
CA ILE A 2 -11.88 2.29 6.93
C ILE A 2 -11.21 3.39 6.10
N SER A 3 -11.01 4.59 6.64
CA SER A 3 -10.43 5.71 5.90
C SER A 3 -8.94 5.53 5.57
N LEU A 4 -8.21 4.75 6.36
CA LEU A 4 -6.75 4.68 6.30
C LEU A 4 -6.25 3.36 5.70
N ILE A 5 -6.97 2.26 5.89
CA ILE A 5 -6.52 0.95 5.41
C ILE A 5 -6.31 0.86 3.89
N PRO A 6 -7.01 1.63 3.01
CA PRO A 6 -6.72 1.61 1.58
C PRO A 6 -5.31 2.10 1.21
N PHE A 7 -4.68 2.92 2.06
CA PHE A 7 -3.31 3.38 1.82
C PHE A 7 -2.28 2.26 2.01
N TYR A 8 -2.57 1.27 2.89
CA TYR A 8 -1.70 0.11 3.05
C TYR A 8 -1.50 -0.65 1.73
N GLY A 9 -2.52 -0.71 0.86
CA GLY A 9 -2.39 -1.33 -0.46
C GLY A 9 -1.34 -0.67 -1.37
N ARG A 10 -0.98 0.59 -1.11
CA ARG A 10 0.01 1.35 -1.88
C ARG A 10 1.42 1.29 -1.30
N PHE A 11 1.61 0.63 -0.15
CA PHE A 11 2.86 0.72 0.60
C PHE A 11 4.07 0.22 -0.18
N LYS A 12 3.95 -0.88 -0.93
CA LYS A 12 5.00 -1.33 -1.86
C LYS A 12 5.52 -0.20 -2.76
N ALA A 13 4.61 0.59 -3.34
CA ALA A 13 5.01 1.72 -4.18
C ALA A 13 5.69 2.83 -3.38
N VAL A 14 5.19 3.14 -2.18
CA VAL A 14 5.80 4.15 -1.30
C VAL A 14 7.21 3.75 -0.87
N GLU A 15 7.43 2.49 -0.51
CA GLU A 15 8.74 1.97 -0.11
C GLU A 15 9.74 2.05 -1.28
N ILE A 16 9.34 1.59 -2.47
CA ILE A 16 10.21 1.57 -3.66
C ILE A 16 10.52 3.00 -4.12
N PHE A 17 9.51 3.84 -4.34
CA PHE A 17 9.73 5.19 -4.89
C PHE A 17 10.28 6.17 -3.85
N GLY A 18 9.98 5.96 -2.58
CA GLY A 18 10.47 6.78 -1.48
C GLY A 18 11.83 6.33 -0.93
N ASN A 19 12.26 5.10 -1.25
CA ASN A 19 13.42 4.45 -0.62
C ASN A 19 13.31 4.47 0.92
N ILE A 20 12.15 4.06 1.43
CA ILE A 20 11.79 4.04 2.86
C ILE A 20 11.47 2.60 3.26
N ASP A 21 11.93 2.17 4.44
CA ASP A 21 11.48 0.94 5.09
C ASP A 21 10.36 1.28 6.09
N ILE A 22 9.10 1.06 5.70
CA ILE A 22 7.95 1.46 6.52
C ILE A 22 7.78 0.52 7.72
N GLU A 23 8.19 -0.75 7.61
CA GLU A 23 8.10 -1.71 8.72
C GLU A 23 9.06 -1.35 9.85
N SER A 24 10.28 -0.91 9.51
CA SER A 24 11.26 -0.42 10.49
C SER A 24 10.81 0.89 11.15
N GLU A 25 10.34 1.86 10.37
CA GLU A 25 9.94 3.19 10.87
C GLU A 25 8.61 3.15 11.65
N CYS A 26 7.64 2.36 11.16
CA CYS A 26 6.27 2.34 11.66
C CYS A 26 5.78 0.92 12.00
N PRO A 27 6.46 0.16 12.89
CA PRO A 27 6.14 -1.26 13.13
C PRO A 27 4.73 -1.46 13.70
N LYS A 28 4.23 -0.51 14.51
CA LYS A 28 2.86 -0.54 15.05
C LYS A 28 1.80 -0.36 13.95
N PHE A 29 2.11 0.43 12.92
CA PHE A 29 1.22 0.65 11.79
C PHE A 29 1.13 -0.64 10.95
N ILE A 30 2.27 -1.26 10.63
CA ILE A 30 2.29 -2.53 9.90
C ILE A 30 1.55 -3.61 10.68
N ALA A 31 1.76 -3.70 11.99
CA ALA A 31 1.01 -4.64 12.82
C ALA A 31 -0.50 -4.36 12.78
N TRP A 32 -0.93 -3.10 12.78
CA TRP A 32 -2.34 -2.71 12.61
C TRP A 32 -2.89 -3.13 11.25
N ALA A 33 -2.20 -2.82 10.16
CA ALA A 33 -2.62 -3.18 8.81
C ALA A 33 -2.72 -4.70 8.62
N LYS A 34 -1.73 -5.46 9.11
CA LYS A 34 -1.75 -6.93 9.13
C LYS A 34 -2.96 -7.49 9.91
N ARG A 35 -3.42 -6.81 10.97
CA ARG A 35 -4.67 -7.19 11.66
C ARG A 35 -5.91 -6.86 10.83
N CYS A 36 -5.97 -5.69 10.19
CA CYS A 36 -7.09 -5.31 9.32
C CYS A 36 -7.23 -6.26 8.13
N MET A 37 -6.13 -6.73 7.54
CA MET A 37 -6.16 -7.67 6.40
C MET A 37 -6.73 -9.06 6.75
N LYS A 38 -6.89 -9.39 8.03
CA LYS A 38 -7.60 -10.62 8.47
C LYS A 38 -9.12 -10.45 8.45
N ILE A 39 -9.64 -9.23 8.28
CA ILE A 39 -11.07 -8.95 8.17
C ILE A 39 -11.49 -9.19 6.72
N GLU A 40 -12.47 -10.07 6.52
CA GLU A 40 -12.91 -10.51 5.20
C GLU A 40 -13.33 -9.34 4.29
N SER A 41 -14.07 -8.37 4.83
CA SER A 41 -14.49 -7.19 4.05
C SER A 41 -13.32 -6.35 3.59
N VAL A 42 -12.31 -6.15 4.44
CA VAL A 42 -11.08 -5.42 4.08
C VAL A 42 -10.29 -6.18 3.02
N PHE A 43 -10.08 -7.49 3.22
CA PHE A 43 -9.36 -8.34 2.28
C PHE A 43 -10.01 -8.34 0.89
N LYS A 44 -11.33 -8.42 0.82
CA LYS A 44 -12.08 -8.41 -0.45
C LYS A 44 -12.13 -7.04 -1.13
N SER A 45 -12.03 -5.94 -0.37
CA SER A 45 -12.11 -4.59 -0.91
C SER A 45 -10.78 -4.03 -1.41
N LEU A 46 -9.64 -4.57 -0.96
CA LEU A 46 -8.32 -4.06 -1.33
C LEU A 46 -7.68 -4.91 -2.43
N PRO A 47 -7.20 -4.29 -3.53
CA PRO A 47 -6.39 -5.00 -4.50
C PRO A 47 -5.05 -5.46 -3.90
N ASP A 48 -4.45 -6.45 -4.55
CA ASP A 48 -3.10 -6.90 -4.27
C ASP A 48 -2.07 -5.76 -4.45
N GLN A 49 -1.04 -5.72 -3.59
CA GLN A 49 -0.06 -4.64 -3.60
C GLN A 49 0.78 -4.61 -4.87
N ASP A 50 1.03 -5.76 -5.52
CA ASP A 50 1.79 -5.82 -6.78
C ASP A 50 0.97 -5.21 -7.91
N LYS A 51 -0.32 -5.54 -7.99
CA LYS A 51 -1.24 -4.95 -8.96
C LYS A 51 -1.36 -3.43 -8.78
N LEU A 52 -1.41 -2.96 -7.54
CA LEU A 52 -1.43 -1.52 -7.26
C LEU A 52 -0.11 -0.85 -7.61
N TYR A 53 1.03 -1.52 -7.36
CA TYR A 53 2.33 -1.03 -7.76
C TYR A 53 2.45 -0.86 -9.28
N GLU A 54 2.07 -1.87 -10.05
CA GLU A 54 2.04 -1.82 -11.52
C GLU A 54 1.16 -0.68 -12.02
N PHE A 55 -0.05 -0.54 -11.47
CA PHE A 55 -0.94 0.58 -11.79
C PHE A 55 -0.31 1.93 -11.49
N ILE A 56 0.40 2.08 -10.35
CA ILE A 56 1.07 3.32 -9.99
C ILE A 56 2.22 3.62 -10.97
N VAL A 57 3.00 2.63 -11.38
CA VAL A 57 4.05 2.78 -12.42
C VAL A 57 3.43 3.30 -13.71
N GLU A 58 2.35 2.70 -14.20
CA GLU A 58 1.65 3.18 -15.41
C GLU A 58 1.12 4.61 -15.26
N MET A 59 0.56 4.95 -14.09
CA MET A 59 0.07 6.29 -13.81
C MET A 59 1.20 7.32 -13.79
N ARG A 60 2.35 7.00 -13.20
CA ARG A 60 3.53 7.88 -13.20
C ARG A 60 4.02 8.18 -14.62
N LYS A 61 4.07 7.17 -15.49
CA LYS A 61 4.39 7.33 -16.92
C LYS A 61 3.39 8.23 -17.63
N LYS A 62 2.08 8.00 -17.44
CA LYS A 62 1.01 8.81 -18.05
C LYS A 62 1.05 10.27 -17.59
N LEU A 63 1.52 10.52 -16.37
CA LEU A 63 1.66 11.86 -15.79
C LEU A 63 3.02 12.52 -16.08
N GLY A 64 3.95 11.85 -16.78
CA GLY A 64 5.28 12.38 -17.08
C GLY A 64 6.17 12.58 -15.84
N ILE A 65 5.96 11.77 -14.79
CA ILE A 65 6.74 11.79 -13.54
C ILE A 65 7.95 10.85 -13.63
N GLU A 66 7.99 10.02 -14.67
CA GLU A 66 9.13 9.19 -15.10
C GLU A 66 9.70 9.71 -16.42
#